data_AF-A0AAN7QW70-F1
#
_entry.id   AF-A0AAN7QW70-F1
#
_cell.length_a   1.000
_cell.length_b   1.000
_cell.length_c   1.000
_cell.angle_alpha   90.00
_cell.angle_beta   90.00
_cell.angle_gamma   90.00
#
_symmetry.space_group_name_H-M   'P 1'
#
loop_
_entity.id
_entity.type
_entity.pdbx_description
1 polymer ?
#
loop_
_entity_poly.entity_id
_entity_poly.type
_entity_poly.pdbx_seq_one_letter_code
_entity_poly.pdbx_strand_id
1 'polypeptide(L)'
;MNFLESGEESERKSRAHTERIDRSSSSKKVPNNDRALGMGLFERHTRGFGSKMMANMGFVEGMGLGRDSQGMLNPLVAVRLPKSRGLGASEKFVEREYAKSRTRAELFPN
;
A
#
# COMPACT_ATOMS: atom_id res chain seq x y z
N MET A 1 -62.88 15.46 -25.03
CA MET A 1 -62.14 15.67 -23.76
C MET A 1 -61.48 14.36 -23.35
N ASN A 2 -60.27 14.47 -22.77
CA ASN A 2 -59.41 13.45 -22.13
C ASN A 2 -58.44 12.76 -23.12
N PHE A 3 -57.30 13.38 -23.47
CA PHE A 3 -55.99 13.49 -22.77
C PHE A 3 -55.27 12.13 -22.59
N LEU A 4 -54.26 11.91 -23.43
CA LEU A 4 -53.30 10.80 -23.39
C LEU A 4 -52.27 11.08 -22.30
N GLU A 5 -52.24 10.25 -21.26
CA GLU A 5 -51.17 10.21 -20.25
C GLU A 5 -50.25 9.04 -20.59
N SER A 6 -49.25 9.31 -21.43
CA SER A 6 -48.20 8.36 -21.81
C SER A 6 -46.85 9.03 -21.60
N GLY A 7 -46.34 8.96 -20.37
CA GLY A 7 -45.11 9.65 -20.04
C GLY A 7 -44.39 9.19 -18.79
N GLU A 8 -44.69 8.02 -18.20
CA GLU A 8 -44.06 7.63 -16.93
C GLU A 8 -43.91 6.11 -16.76
N GLU A 9 -43.30 5.39 -17.72
CA GLU A 9 -42.96 3.97 -17.48
C GLU A 9 -41.53 3.58 -17.88
N SER A 10 -40.74 4.49 -18.45
CA SER A 10 -39.38 4.20 -18.93
C SER A 10 -38.28 4.31 -17.87
N GLU A 11 -38.53 4.86 -16.68
CA GLU A 11 -37.46 5.14 -15.70
C GLU A 11 -37.30 4.12 -14.56
N ARG A 12 -38.18 3.10 -14.42
CA ARG A 12 -38.10 2.16 -13.28
C ARG A 12 -37.27 0.90 -13.52
N LYS A 13 -36.68 0.69 -14.70
CA LYS A 13 -35.90 -0.52 -15.02
C LYS A 13 -34.38 -0.42 -14.82
N SER A 14 -33.84 0.73 -14.38
CA SER A 14 -32.39 0.90 -14.17
C SER A 14 -31.88 0.50 -12.77
N ARG A 15 -32.77 0.17 -11.83
CA ARG A 15 -32.41 -0.07 -10.41
C ARG A 15 -32.25 -1.54 -9.99
N ALA A 16 -32.43 -2.50 -10.90
CA ALA A 16 -32.44 -3.92 -10.55
C ALA A 16 -31.36 -4.76 -11.25
N HIS A 17 -30.21 -4.16 -11.56
CA HIS A 17 -29.03 -4.88 -12.03
C HIS A 17 -27.82 -4.63 -11.12
N THR A 18 -27.99 -4.89 -9.82
CA THR A 18 -26.86 -5.27 -8.98
C THR A 18 -26.80 -6.78 -9.03
N GLU A 19 -26.04 -7.28 -10.01
CA GLU A 19 -25.73 -8.69 -10.10
C GLU A 19 -25.20 -9.15 -8.75
N ARG A 20 -25.85 -10.17 -8.21
CA ARG A 20 -25.38 -10.93 -7.06
C ARG A 20 -23.99 -11.42 -7.42
N ILE A 21 -22.96 -10.77 -6.89
CA ILE A 21 -21.57 -11.22 -7.04
C ILE A 21 -21.53 -12.60 -6.39
N ASP A 22 -21.54 -13.63 -7.23
CA ASP A 22 -21.34 -15.00 -6.82
C ASP A 22 -20.03 -15.05 -6.03
N ARG A 23 -20.15 -15.44 -4.76
CA ARG A 23 -19.02 -15.85 -3.92
C ARG A 23 -18.52 -17.19 -4.43
N SER A 24 -18.11 -17.27 -5.69
CA SER A 24 -17.20 -18.32 -6.11
C SER A 24 -15.88 -18.01 -5.39
N SER A 25 -15.54 -18.89 -4.46
CA SER A 25 -14.23 -18.95 -3.80
C SER A 25 -13.17 -19.32 -4.83
N SER A 26 -13.00 -18.48 -5.86
CA SER A 26 -11.76 -18.45 -6.62
C SER A 26 -10.74 -17.88 -5.65
N SER A 27 -10.13 -18.79 -4.88
CA SER A 27 -8.83 -18.60 -4.26
C SER A 27 -7.85 -18.40 -5.42
N LYS A 28 -7.92 -17.23 -6.07
CA LYS A 28 -6.83 -16.72 -6.89
C LYS A 28 -5.73 -16.52 -5.88
N LYS A 29 -4.84 -17.51 -5.81
CA LYS A 29 -3.58 -17.42 -5.09
C LYS A 29 -2.97 -16.10 -5.54
N VAL A 30 -3.05 -15.09 -4.69
CA VAL A 30 -2.38 -13.82 -4.91
C VAL A 30 -0.93 -14.20 -5.13
N PRO A 31 -0.35 -13.95 -6.31
CA PRO A 31 1.02 -14.34 -6.56
C PRO A 31 1.86 -13.71 -5.46
N ASN A 32 2.65 -14.53 -4.77
CA ASN A 32 3.60 -14.10 -3.75
C ASN A 32 4.66 -13.21 -4.43
N ASN A 33 4.33 -11.95 -4.70
CA ASN A 33 5.30 -10.95 -5.07
C ASN A 33 5.79 -10.29 -3.80
N ASP A 34 6.55 -11.06 -3.01
CA ASP A 34 7.25 -10.62 -1.81
C ASP A 34 8.42 -9.66 -2.12
N ARG A 35 8.40 -8.94 -3.24
CA ARG A 35 9.59 -8.25 -3.77
C ARG A 35 9.79 -6.81 -3.33
N ALA A 36 9.04 -6.33 -2.36
CA ALA A 36 9.41 -5.11 -1.64
C ALA A 36 8.92 -5.23 -0.20
N LEU A 37 9.86 -5.45 0.72
CA LEU A 37 9.65 -5.46 2.16
C LEU A 37 8.79 -4.25 2.59
N GLY A 38 7.48 -4.43 2.81
CA GLY A 38 6.68 -3.54 3.65
C GLY A 38 5.24 -3.21 3.23
N MET A 39 4.93 -3.01 1.95
CA MET A 39 3.56 -2.57 1.58
C MET A 39 2.58 -3.74 1.46
N GLY A 40 1.38 -3.55 2.01
CA GLY A 40 0.28 -4.52 1.89
C GLY A 40 0.44 -5.80 2.72
N LEU A 41 1.51 -5.98 3.52
CA LEU A 41 1.70 -7.17 4.36
C LEU A 41 0.56 -7.40 5.37
N PHE A 42 -0.09 -6.32 5.80
CA PHE A 42 -1.27 -6.39 6.67
C PHE A 42 -2.44 -7.13 6.00
N GLU A 43 -2.51 -7.15 4.67
CA GLU A 43 -3.58 -7.81 3.93
C GLU A 43 -3.54 -9.33 4.06
N ARG A 44 -2.38 -9.92 4.42
CA ARG A 44 -2.28 -11.34 4.80
C ARG A 44 -3.19 -11.70 5.98
N HIS A 45 -3.51 -10.72 6.82
CA HIS A 45 -4.31 -10.87 8.03
C HIS A 45 -5.67 -10.17 7.93
N THR A 46 -6.05 -9.67 6.76
CA THR A 46 -7.37 -9.05 6.54
C THR A 46 -8.03 -9.64 5.30
N ARG A 47 -9.22 -9.13 4.94
CA ARG A 47 -9.98 -9.62 3.77
C ARG A 47 -9.53 -8.99 2.44
N GLY A 48 -8.39 -8.30 2.41
CA GLY A 48 -7.90 -7.63 1.20
C GLY A 48 -8.87 -6.55 0.69
N PHE A 49 -9.52 -5.82 1.60
CA PHE A 49 -10.47 -4.77 1.18
C PHE A 49 -9.78 -3.67 0.36
N GLY A 50 -8.57 -3.26 0.77
CA GLY A 50 -7.79 -2.23 0.09
C GLY A 50 -7.41 -2.65 -1.33
N SER A 51 -6.73 -3.79 -1.49
CA SER A 51 -6.41 -4.35 -2.81
C SER A 51 -7.64 -4.55 -3.71
N LYS A 52 -8.75 -5.08 -3.17
CA LYS A 52 -9.99 -5.23 -3.94
C LYS A 52 -10.55 -3.89 -4.40
N MET A 53 -10.60 -2.91 -3.51
CA MET A 53 -11.08 -1.56 -3.84
C MET A 53 -10.21 -0.92 -4.92
N MET A 54 -8.88 -1.03 -4.80
CA MET A 54 -7.93 -0.49 -5.79
C MET A 54 -8.15 -1.11 -7.17
N ALA A 55 -8.24 -2.44 -7.26
CA ALA A 55 -8.49 -3.13 -8.53
C ALA A 55 -9.83 -2.70 -9.17
N ASN A 56 -10.89 -2.56 -8.36
CA ASN A 56 -12.19 -2.08 -8.84
C ASN A 56 -12.15 -0.63 -9.37
N MET A 57 -11.19 0.18 -8.90
CA MET A 57 -10.98 1.56 -9.36
C MET A 57 -9.99 1.64 -10.52
N GLY A 58 -9.57 0.50 -11.09
CA GLY A 58 -8.67 0.45 -12.24
C GLY A 58 -7.18 0.53 -11.90
N PHE A 59 -6.81 0.36 -10.62
CA PHE A 59 -5.40 0.21 -10.26
C PHE A 59 -4.81 -1.07 -10.86
N VAL A 60 -3.63 -0.94 -11.45
CA VAL A 60 -2.85 -2.06 -11.98
C VAL A 60 -1.67 -2.32 -11.03
N GLU A 61 -1.56 -3.56 -10.54
CA GLU A 61 -0.46 -3.96 -9.68
C GLU A 61 0.90 -3.69 -10.34
N GLY A 62 1.81 -3.07 -9.58
CA GLY A 62 3.14 -2.69 -10.07
C GLY A 62 3.21 -1.35 -10.80
N MET A 63 2.08 -0.63 -10.95
CA MET A 63 2.04 0.73 -11.50
C MET A 63 1.81 1.77 -10.40
N GLY A 64 2.26 3.01 -10.65
CA GLY A 64 2.03 4.13 -9.74
C GLY A 64 0.58 4.59 -9.79
N LEU A 65 0.13 5.31 -8.77
CA LEU A 65 -1.21 5.91 -8.75
C LEU A 65 -1.28 7.18 -9.61
N GLY A 66 -2.51 7.59 -9.98
CA GLY A 66 -2.83 8.80 -10.74
C GLY A 66 -2.87 8.59 -12.26
N ARG A 67 -3.25 9.64 -13.00
CA ARG A 67 -3.63 9.55 -14.42
C ARG A 67 -2.57 8.88 -15.29
N ASP A 68 -1.31 9.26 -15.09
CA ASP A 68 -0.19 8.84 -15.92
C ASP A 68 0.70 7.84 -15.17
N SER A 69 0.17 7.19 -14.12
CA SER A 69 0.91 6.28 -13.22
C SER A 69 2.14 6.91 -12.55
N GLN A 70 2.13 8.23 -12.37
CA GLN A 70 3.26 9.01 -11.88
C GLN A 70 3.47 8.93 -10.35
N GLY A 71 2.55 8.29 -9.62
CA GLY A 71 2.66 8.10 -8.18
C GLY A 71 3.80 7.15 -7.79
N MET A 72 4.30 7.30 -6.55
CA MET A 72 5.40 6.47 -6.05
C MET A 72 5.00 5.00 -5.90
N LEU A 73 5.81 4.10 -6.47
CA LEU A 73 5.67 2.65 -6.34
C LEU A 73 6.16 2.13 -4.98
N ASN A 74 7.28 2.68 -4.52
CA ASN A 74 7.90 2.27 -3.27
C ASN A 74 7.39 3.14 -2.12
N PRO A 75 7.04 2.55 -0.98
CA PRO A 75 6.58 3.32 0.17
C PRO A 75 7.70 4.24 0.66
N LEU A 76 7.32 5.39 1.21
CA LEU A 76 8.25 6.22 1.93
C LEU A 76 8.60 5.55 3.27
N VAL A 77 9.89 5.35 3.54
CA VAL A 77 10.36 4.80 4.80
C VAL A 77 10.37 5.90 5.85
N ALA A 78 9.71 5.65 6.98
CA ALA A 78 9.76 6.55 8.13
C ALA A 78 11.01 6.28 8.98
N VAL A 79 11.81 7.32 9.25
CA VAL A 79 12.92 7.26 10.20
C VAL A 79 12.40 7.73 11.56
N ARG A 80 12.51 6.86 12.58
CA ARG A 80 12.11 7.22 13.94
C ARG A 80 13.19 8.07 14.59
N LEU A 81 12.87 9.32 14.93
CA LEU A 81 13.77 10.14 15.73
C LEU A 81 13.84 9.61 17.17
N PRO A 82 15.05 9.55 17.76
CA PRO A 82 15.21 9.29 19.19
C PRO A 82 14.46 10.32 20.03
N LYS A 83 13.95 9.86 21.18
CA LYS A 83 13.19 10.73 22.11
C LYS A 83 14.05 11.92 22.53
N SER A 84 13.41 13.08 22.69
CA SER A 84 14.03 14.33 23.16
C SER A 84 15.18 14.86 22.29
N ARG A 85 15.33 14.38 21.05
CA ARG A 85 16.29 14.93 20.09
C ARG A 85 15.64 16.10 19.33
N GLY A 86 16.28 17.27 19.34
CA GLY A 86 15.83 18.44 18.59
C GLY A 86 15.93 18.26 17.07
N LEU A 87 15.09 18.98 16.33
CA LEU A 87 15.19 19.06 14.87
C LEU A 87 16.55 19.63 14.46
N GLY A 88 17.20 19.02 13.47
CA GLY A 88 18.54 19.42 13.01
C GLY A 88 19.71 18.77 13.77
N ALA A 89 19.45 18.00 14.83
CA ALA A 89 20.49 17.17 15.45
C ALA A 89 20.86 16.01 14.51
N SER A 90 21.98 16.17 13.80
CA SER A 90 22.51 15.15 12.90
C SER A 90 23.16 14.01 13.67
N GLU A 91 22.89 12.78 13.26
CA GLU A 91 23.65 11.62 13.72
C GLU A 91 25.06 11.69 13.16
N LYS A 92 26.00 12.24 13.94
CA LYS A 92 27.43 12.02 13.69
C LYS A 92 27.85 10.67 14.26
N PHE A 93 27.37 9.54 13.71
CA PHE A 93 27.75 8.24 14.26
C PHE A 93 27.83 7.11 13.22
N VAL A 94 29.07 6.72 12.89
CA VAL A 94 29.47 5.30 12.73
C VAL A 94 30.86 5.05 13.35
N GLU A 95 31.76 6.03 13.39
CA GLU A 95 33.18 5.75 13.75
C GLU A 95 33.48 5.58 15.26
N ARG A 96 32.64 6.12 16.15
CA ARG A 96 32.95 6.11 17.61
C ARG A 96 32.66 4.79 18.33
N GLU A 97 31.82 3.92 17.79
CA GLU A 97 31.64 2.57 18.35
C GLU A 97 32.69 1.57 17.83
N TYR A 98 33.11 1.69 16.55
CA TYR A 98 34.20 0.87 15.99
C TYR A 98 35.58 1.17 16.62
N ALA A 99 35.81 2.41 17.07
CA ALA A 99 37.05 2.81 17.73
C ALA A 99 37.16 2.34 19.20
N LYS A 100 36.06 1.97 19.85
CA LYS A 100 36.08 1.40 21.22
C LYS A 100 36.22 -0.13 21.25
N SER A 101 35.86 -0.81 20.17
CA SER A 101 35.95 -2.27 20.04
C SER A 101 37.30 -2.76 19.49
N ARG A 102 38.15 -1.89 18.93
CA ARG A 102 39.57 -2.18 18.70
C ARG A 102 40.32 -2.19 20.02
N THR A 103 40.24 -3.34 20.65
CA THR A 103 40.99 -3.72 21.84
C THR A 103 42.49 -3.69 21.54
N ARG A 104 43.25 -3.32 22.58
CA ARG A 104 44.71 -3.14 22.73
C ARG A 104 45.67 -4.15 22.05
N ALA A 105 45.17 -5.20 21.42
CA ALA A 105 45.98 -6.21 20.73
C ALA A 105 46.54 -5.73 19.37
N GLU A 106 45.92 -4.73 18.71
CA GLU A 106 46.38 -4.25 17.39
C GLU A 106 47.41 -3.10 17.47
N LEU A 107 47.62 -2.48 18.64
CA LEU A 107 48.48 -1.29 18.76
C LEU A 107 49.97 -1.59 19.03
N PHE A 108 50.30 -2.81 19.46
CA PHE A 108 51.67 -3.21 19.77
C PHE A 108 51.90 -4.67 19.36
N PRO A 109 52.22 -4.95 18.08
CA PRO A 109 52.70 -6.26 17.68
C PRO A 109 54.08 -6.53 18.31
N ASN A 110 54.24 -7.70 18.94
CA ASN A 110 55.55 -8.23 19.39
C ASN A 110 56.44 -8.58 18.19
#